data_AF-A0A951GYK6-F1
#
_entry.id   AF-A0A951GYK6-F1
#
_cell.length_a   1.000
_cell.length_b   1.000
_cell.length_c   1.000
_cell.angle_alpha   90.00
_cell.angle_beta   90.00
_cell.angle_gamma   90.00
#
_symmetry.space_group_name_H-M   'P 1'
#
loop_
_entity.id
_entity.type
_entity.pdbx_description
1 polymer ?
#
loop_
_entity_poly.entity_id
_entity_poly.type
_entity_poly.pdbx_seq_one_letter_code
_entity_poly.pdbx_strand_id
1 'polypeptide(L)'
;MTLDFGGGAGAPTLLAFLTTGCGSCAGFWETLGERRLATMPQTVIVTHEADRESPARLRSLAPADVPVVMSSHAWEDYQVPAAPYFVLVDGSVRGEGVATTWQALASLVRDAIEDQQHAQAPASGGPQRARQIDQTLAAAGIGPGDPSLYPGRD
;
A
#
# COMPACT_ATOMS: atom_id res chain seq x y z
N MET A 1 -11.53 17.97 8.36
CA MET A 1 -10.84 17.92 9.67
C MET A 1 -9.91 16.74 9.56
N THR A 2 -8.64 16.98 9.27
CA THR A 2 -7.66 15.96 8.90
C THR A 2 -7.49 14.98 10.04
N LEU A 3 -7.60 13.68 9.74
CA LEU A 3 -7.22 12.63 10.68
C LEU A 3 -5.71 12.77 10.94
N ASP A 4 -5.37 13.37 12.09
CA ASP A 4 -4.00 13.45 12.58
C ASP A 4 -3.63 12.07 13.14
N PHE A 5 -3.11 11.20 12.29
CA PHE A 5 -2.35 10.04 12.76
C PHE A 5 -1.04 10.59 13.31
N GLY A 6 -0.98 10.80 14.62
CA GLY A 6 0.24 11.22 15.32
C GLY A 6 1.38 10.23 15.09
N GLY A 7 2.17 10.46 14.04
CA GLY A 7 3.31 9.65 13.65
C GLY A 7 4.34 10.55 12.99
N GLY A 8 5.13 11.25 13.79
CA GLY A 8 6.23 12.08 13.28
C GLY A 8 7.20 11.25 12.46
N ALA A 9 7.41 11.60 11.19
CA ALA A 9 8.29 10.90 10.23
C ALA A 9 8.27 9.36 10.41
N GLY A 10 7.07 8.82 10.65
CA GLY A 10 6.85 7.56 11.35
C GLY A 10 6.61 6.40 10.39
N ALA A 11 6.94 5.19 10.85
CA ALA A 11 6.82 3.95 10.10
C ALA A 11 5.52 3.87 9.26
N PRO A 12 5.58 3.25 8.06
CA PRO A 12 4.43 3.16 7.18
C PRO A 12 3.22 2.57 7.91
N THR A 13 2.04 3.09 7.60
CA THR A 13 0.76 2.64 8.12
C THR A 13 -0.12 2.17 6.97
N LEU A 14 -0.71 0.99 7.10
CA LEU A 14 -1.68 0.45 6.17
C LEU A 14 -3.09 0.78 6.66
N LEU A 15 -3.84 1.51 5.85
CA LEU A 15 -5.27 1.73 6.02
C LEU A 15 -6.03 0.66 5.23
N ALA A 16 -6.79 -0.18 5.93
CA ALA A 16 -7.63 -1.21 5.33
C ALA A 16 -9.10 -0.77 5.37
N PHE A 17 -9.61 -0.30 4.23
CA PHE A 17 -11.00 0.12 4.08
C PHE A 17 -11.89 -1.12 3.86
N LEU A 18 -12.58 -1.52 4.92
CA LEU A 18 -13.40 -2.73 4.96
C LEU A 18 -14.85 -2.41 5.30
N THR A 19 -15.75 -3.29 4.89
CA THR A 19 -17.16 -3.25 5.28
C THR A 19 -17.56 -4.58 5.93
N THR A 20 -18.59 -4.57 6.77
CA THR A 20 -19.08 -5.83 7.40
C THR A 20 -19.98 -6.64 6.47
N GLY A 21 -20.49 -6.03 5.39
CA GLY A 21 -21.41 -6.66 4.44
C GLY A 21 -20.76 -7.21 3.17
N CYS A 22 -19.47 -7.00 2.95
CA CYS A 22 -18.78 -7.42 1.74
C CYS A 22 -18.18 -8.83 1.89
N GLY A 23 -18.52 -9.72 0.96
CA GLY A 23 -18.04 -11.11 0.97
C GLY A 23 -16.52 -11.24 0.85
N SER A 24 -15.86 -10.37 0.07
CA SER A 24 -14.41 -10.36 -0.03
C SER A 24 -13.72 -9.71 1.17
N CYS A 25 -14.44 -8.93 2.00
CA CYS A 25 -13.89 -8.38 3.25
C CYS A 25 -13.77 -9.44 4.36
N ALA A 26 -14.61 -10.50 4.34
CA ALA A 26 -14.66 -11.51 5.41
C ALA A 26 -13.28 -12.13 5.72
N GLY A 27 -12.53 -12.52 4.68
CA GLY A 27 -11.20 -13.09 4.86
C GLY A 27 -10.17 -12.09 5.41
N PHE A 28 -10.35 -10.79 5.18
CA PHE A 28 -9.46 -9.75 5.71
C PHE A 28 -9.71 -9.46 7.19
N TRP A 29 -10.96 -9.50 7.65
CA TRP A 29 -11.27 -9.39 9.08
C TRP A 29 -10.58 -10.48 9.90
N GLU A 30 -10.55 -11.71 9.38
CA GLU A 30 -9.85 -12.83 10.02
C GLU A 30 -8.33 -12.68 9.92
N THR A 31 -7.78 -12.53 8.71
CA THR A 31 -6.33 -12.55 8.49
C THR A 31 -5.58 -11.37 9.09
N LEU A 32 -6.21 -10.19 9.17
CA LEU A 32 -5.64 -9.03 9.86
C LEU A 32 -5.61 -9.22 11.38
N GLY A 33 -6.53 -10.02 11.93
CA GLY A 33 -6.51 -10.36 13.35
C GLY A 33 -5.52 -11.46 13.73
N GLU A 34 -5.06 -12.25 12.76
CA GLU A 34 -4.00 -13.23 12.97
C GLU A 34 -2.63 -12.54 13.07
N ARG A 35 -1.69 -13.13 13.83
CA ARG A 35 -0.28 -12.67 13.99
C ARG A 35 0.56 -12.64 12.69
N ARG A 36 -0.07 -12.62 11.51
CA ARG A 36 0.54 -12.38 10.20
C ARG A 36 0.98 -10.93 9.99
N LEU A 37 0.62 -10.03 10.91
CA LEU A 37 1.06 -8.62 10.88
C LEU A 37 2.51 -8.39 11.30
N ALA A 38 3.23 -9.38 11.83
CA ALA A 38 4.62 -9.17 12.27
C ALA A 38 5.56 -8.67 11.16
N THR A 39 5.24 -8.95 9.89
CA THR A 39 5.98 -8.46 8.71
C THR A 39 5.25 -7.33 7.97
N MET A 40 4.08 -6.91 8.44
CA MET A 40 3.28 -5.87 7.81
C MET A 40 3.49 -4.52 8.53
N PRO A 41 3.31 -3.40 7.82
CA PRO A 41 3.21 -2.10 8.43
C PRO A 41 2.09 -2.05 9.49
N GLN A 42 2.17 -1.08 10.39
CA GLN A 42 1.11 -0.84 11.36
C GLN A 42 -0.23 -0.73 10.62
N THR A 43 -1.23 -1.52 11.00
CA THR A 43 -2.50 -1.56 10.26
C THR A 43 -3.62 -0.92 11.06
N VAL A 44 -4.47 -0.15 10.39
CA VAL A 44 -5.73 0.39 10.92
C VAL A 44 -6.84 -0.01 9.97
N ILE A 45 -7.91 -0.59 10.50
CA ILE A 45 -9.11 -0.89 9.73
C ILE A 45 -10.02 0.33 9.75
N VAL A 46 -10.44 0.79 8.58
CA VAL A 46 -11.32 1.94 8.41
C VAL A 46 -12.64 1.46 7.83
N THR A 47 -13.74 1.84 8.45
CA THR A 47 -15.10 1.47 8.05
C THR A 47 -15.95 2.72 7.89
N HIS A 48 -17.11 2.63 7.25
CA HIS A 48 -18.04 3.76 7.23
C HIS A 48 -18.64 4.02 8.62
N GLU A 49 -19.29 5.16 8.77
CA GLU A 49 -20.08 5.50 9.95
C GLU A 49 -21.29 4.56 10.14
N ALA A 50 -21.91 4.67 11.31
CA ALA A 50 -23.01 3.80 11.75
C ALA A 50 -24.31 3.94 10.92
N ASP A 51 -24.38 4.90 10.01
CA ASP A 51 -25.47 5.05 9.03
C ASP A 51 -25.37 4.03 7.89
N ARG A 52 -24.15 3.56 7.59
CA ARG A 52 -23.87 2.57 6.52
C ARG A 52 -23.32 1.25 7.05
N GLU A 53 -22.77 1.25 8.26
CA GLU A 53 -22.22 0.07 8.91
C GLU A 53 -22.98 -0.33 10.16
N SER A 54 -22.88 -1.61 10.53
CA SER A 54 -23.49 -2.12 11.76
C SER A 54 -22.46 -2.14 12.90
N PRO A 55 -22.59 -1.27 13.93
CA PRO A 55 -21.64 -1.28 15.07
C PRO A 55 -21.65 -2.60 15.84
N ALA A 56 -22.78 -3.33 15.84
CA ALA A 56 -22.87 -4.64 16.47
C ALA A 56 -22.00 -5.68 15.73
N ARG A 57 -22.06 -5.71 14.40
CA ARG A 57 -21.21 -6.59 13.59
C ARG A 57 -19.74 -6.20 13.66
N LEU A 58 -19.44 -4.90 13.65
CA LEU A 58 -18.06 -4.42 13.82
C LEU A 58 -17.46 -4.93 15.13
N ARG A 59 -18.18 -4.83 16.26
CA ARG A 59 -17.69 -5.37 17.54
C ARG A 59 -17.42 -6.88 17.52
N SER A 60 -18.16 -7.65 16.72
CA SER A 60 -17.93 -9.09 16.58
C SER A 60 -16.76 -9.45 15.66
N LEU A 61 -16.42 -8.58 14.71
CA LEU A 61 -15.36 -8.83 13.71
C LEU A 61 -14.03 -8.14 14.07
N ALA A 62 -14.08 -7.09 14.88
CA ALA A 62 -12.90 -6.29 15.24
C ALA A 62 -11.84 -7.17 15.90
N PRO A 63 -10.60 -7.21 15.34
CA PRO A 63 -9.49 -7.88 15.99
C PRO A 63 -9.13 -7.22 17.32
N ALA A 64 -8.57 -7.99 18.26
CA ALA A 64 -8.12 -7.45 19.54
C ALA A 64 -6.94 -6.47 19.40
N ASP A 65 -6.03 -6.76 18.46
CA ASP A 65 -4.74 -6.07 18.33
C ASP A 65 -4.69 -5.08 17.14
N VAL A 66 -5.79 -4.91 16.41
CA VAL A 66 -5.87 -4.00 15.25
C VAL A 66 -6.91 -2.92 15.50
N PRO A 67 -6.51 -1.63 15.53
CA PRO A 67 -7.46 -0.53 15.66
C PRO A 67 -8.52 -0.54 14.54
N VAL A 68 -9.78 -0.41 14.92
CA VAL A 68 -10.91 -0.23 13.99
C VAL A 68 -11.48 1.17 14.20
N VAL A 69 -11.48 1.97 13.13
CA VAL A 69 -12.01 3.33 13.10
C VAL A 69 -13.22 3.39 12.18
N MET A 70 -14.29 4.02 12.64
CA MET A 70 -15.43 4.40 11.80
C MET A 70 -15.21 5.82 11.33
N SER A 71 -15.10 6.05 10.02
CA SER A 71 -14.89 7.38 9.45
C SER A 71 -15.27 7.44 7.98
N SER A 72 -16.52 7.80 7.68
CA SER A 72 -16.94 8.01 6.29
C SER A 72 -16.17 9.14 5.60
N HIS A 73 -15.70 10.14 6.35
CA HIS A 73 -14.86 11.22 5.80
C HIS A 73 -13.53 10.68 5.26
N ALA A 74 -12.91 9.69 5.92
CA ALA A 74 -11.72 9.04 5.41
C ALA A 74 -11.98 8.34 4.06
N TRP A 75 -13.15 7.71 3.88
CA TRP A 75 -13.50 7.09 2.60
C TRP A 75 -13.59 8.12 1.47
N GLU A 76 -14.08 9.32 1.78
CA GLU A 76 -14.16 10.43 0.83
C GLU A 76 -12.78 11.03 0.53
N ASP A 77 -11.99 11.31 1.57
CA ASP A 77 -10.66 11.91 1.46
C ASP A 77 -9.68 11.03 0.66
N TYR A 78 -9.75 9.71 0.87
CA TYR A 78 -8.97 8.73 0.11
C TYR A 78 -9.67 8.25 -1.17
N GLN A 79 -10.81 8.86 -1.53
CA GLN A 79 -11.58 8.57 -2.75
C GLN A 79 -11.86 7.08 -2.97
N VAL A 80 -12.14 6.35 -1.89
CA VAL A 80 -12.24 4.89 -1.90
C VAL A 80 -13.47 4.45 -2.70
N PRO A 81 -13.29 3.72 -3.82
CA PRO A 81 -14.40 3.42 -4.72
C PRO A 81 -15.29 2.28 -4.22
N ALA A 82 -14.72 1.30 -3.51
CA ALA A 82 -15.40 0.13 -2.99
C ALA A 82 -14.54 -0.61 -1.95
N ALA A 83 -15.16 -1.47 -1.14
CA ALA A 83 -14.47 -2.36 -0.21
C ALA A 83 -14.23 -3.75 -0.83
N PRO A 84 -13.10 -4.43 -0.56
CA PRO A 84 -11.96 -3.96 0.21
C PRO A 84 -11.04 -3.03 -0.61
N TYR A 85 -10.48 -2.02 0.05
CA TYR A 85 -9.46 -1.14 -0.53
C TYR A 85 -8.36 -0.86 0.49
N PHE A 86 -7.13 -0.72 0.02
CA PHE A 86 -5.96 -0.62 0.87
C PHE A 86 -5.14 0.59 0.46
N VAL A 87 -4.69 1.36 1.45
CA VAL A 87 -3.83 2.52 1.24
C VAL A 87 -2.64 2.45 2.19
N LEU A 88 -1.44 2.45 1.64
CA LEU A 88 -0.20 2.55 2.42
C LEU A 88 0.20 4.02 2.53
N VAL A 89 0.37 4.52 3.75
CA VAL A 89 0.74 5.91 4.02
C VAL A 89 2.02 5.99 4.86
N ASP A 90 2.90 6.91 4.52
CA ASP A 90 4.09 7.30 5.30
C ASP A 90 4.27 8.82 5.11
N GLY A 91 3.45 9.60 5.81
CA GLY A 91 3.29 11.06 5.62
C GLY A 91 2.57 11.49 4.33
N SER A 92 2.58 10.64 3.29
CA SER A 92 1.79 10.74 2.06
C SER A 92 1.36 9.35 1.60
N VAL A 93 0.41 9.26 0.67
CA VAL A 93 0.07 7.99 0.01
C VAL A 93 1.29 7.45 -0.73
N ARG A 94 1.66 6.20 -0.45
CA ARG A 94 2.78 5.48 -1.06
C ARG A 94 2.30 4.46 -2.09
N GLY A 95 1.15 3.86 -1.85
CA GLY A 95 0.50 2.92 -2.76
C GLY A 95 -0.93 2.66 -2.33
N GLU A 96 -1.79 2.36 -3.28
CA GLU A 96 -3.21 2.11 -3.04
C GLU A 96 -3.77 1.08 -4.02
N GLY A 97 -4.80 0.35 -3.61
CA GLY A 97 -5.45 -0.60 -4.51
C GLY A 97 -6.40 -1.57 -3.85
N VAL A 98 -6.96 -2.45 -4.69
CA VAL A 98 -7.85 -3.54 -4.28
C VAL A 98 -7.04 -4.82 -4.17
N ALA A 99 -7.24 -5.57 -3.09
CA ALA A 99 -6.76 -6.93 -2.96
C ALA A 99 -7.91 -7.86 -2.60
N THR A 100 -7.95 -9.04 -3.21
CA THR A 100 -8.97 -10.07 -2.94
C THR A 100 -8.42 -11.24 -2.14
N THR A 101 -7.09 -11.30 -1.96
CA THR A 101 -6.39 -12.34 -1.19
C THR A 101 -5.28 -11.73 -0.33
N TRP A 102 -4.85 -12.47 0.70
CA TRP A 102 -3.72 -12.08 1.53
C TRP A 102 -2.42 -11.94 0.73
N GLN A 103 -2.15 -12.85 -0.21
CA GLN A 103 -0.93 -12.76 -1.04
C GLN A 103 -0.95 -11.49 -1.89
N ALA A 104 -2.09 -11.11 -2.45
CA ALA A 104 -2.22 -9.89 -3.23
C ALA A 104 -1.96 -8.64 -2.37
N LEU A 105 -2.51 -8.59 -1.15
CA LEU A 105 -2.25 -7.49 -0.22
C LEU A 105 -0.77 -7.42 0.18
N ALA A 106 -0.17 -8.56 0.51
CA ALA A 106 1.24 -8.62 0.88
C ALA A 106 2.16 -8.20 -0.27
N SER A 107 1.83 -8.56 -1.52
CA SER A 107 2.56 -8.08 -2.70
C SER A 107 2.43 -6.57 -2.87
N LEU A 108 1.21 -6.03 -2.86
CA LEU A 108 0.97 -4.58 -2.96
C LEU A 108 1.79 -3.79 -1.93
N VAL A 109 1.81 -4.24 -0.68
CA VAL A 109 2.57 -3.58 0.38
C VAL A 109 4.08 -3.69 0.16
N ARG A 110 4.59 -4.85 -0.27
CA ARG A 110 6.02 -5.01 -0.59
C ARG A 110 6.42 -4.10 -1.74
N ASP A 111 5.68 -4.13 -2.83
CA ASP A 111 5.97 -3.33 -4.03
C ASP A 111 6.00 -1.83 -3.69
N ALA A 112 5.02 -1.34 -2.92
CA ALA A 112 4.98 0.06 -2.49
C ALA A 112 6.16 0.47 -1.57
N ILE A 113 6.63 -0.44 -0.72
CA ILE A 113 7.83 -0.21 0.13
C ILE A 113 9.10 -0.21 -0.72
N GLU A 114 9.23 -1.16 -1.66
CA GLU A 114 10.38 -1.25 -2.56
C GLU A 114 10.47 -0.01 -3.47
N ASP A 115 9.36 0.42 -4.08
CA ASP A 115 9.29 1.62 -4.90
C ASP A 115 9.71 2.88 -4.12
N GLN A 116 9.30 2.98 -2.85
CA GLN A 116 9.75 4.06 -1.96
C GLN A 116 11.26 4.00 -1.75
N GLN A 117 11.80 2.82 -1.44
CA GLN A 117 13.25 2.67 -1.20
C GLN A 117 14.05 3.03 -2.45
N HIS A 118 13.55 2.69 -3.65
CA HIS A 118 14.14 3.10 -4.91
C HIS A 118 14.06 4.62 -5.15
N ALA A 119 12.94 5.26 -4.79
CA ALA A 119 12.76 6.70 -4.93
C ALA A 119 13.55 7.53 -3.90
N GLN A 120 13.71 7.01 -2.68
CA GLN A 120 14.41 7.66 -1.57
C GLN A 120 15.88 7.32 -1.48
N ALA A 121 16.32 6.22 -2.11
CA ALA A 121 17.73 5.94 -2.30
C ALA A 121 18.35 7.23 -2.85
N PRO A 122 19.34 7.82 -2.14
CA PRO A 122 20.02 8.98 -2.68
C PRO A 122 20.44 8.58 -4.08
N ALA A 123 20.13 9.40 -5.09
CA ALA A 123 20.63 9.21 -6.43
C ALA A 123 22.15 9.12 -6.31
N SER A 124 22.67 7.91 -6.13
CA SER A 124 24.07 7.63 -5.83
C SER A 124 24.82 7.65 -7.16
N GLY A 125 24.53 8.68 -7.93
CA GLY A 125 24.57 8.68 -9.37
C GLY A 125 23.73 9.81 -9.95
N GLY A 126 24.12 11.05 -9.67
CA GLY A 126 23.64 12.20 -10.44
C GLY A 126 24.02 12.11 -11.94
N PRO A 127 23.92 13.22 -12.69
CA PRO A 127 24.16 13.25 -14.15
C PRO A 127 25.44 12.54 -14.60
N GLN A 128 26.46 12.51 -13.73
CA GLN A 128 27.74 11.85 -13.97
C GLN A 128 27.64 10.33 -14.08
N ARG A 129 26.81 9.65 -13.27
CA ARG A 129 26.67 8.18 -13.36
C ARG A 129 25.75 7.79 -14.51
N ALA A 130 24.70 8.57 -14.79
CA ALA A 130 23.90 8.40 -16.01
C ALA A 130 24.82 8.48 -17.24
N ARG A 131 25.68 9.50 -17.31
CA ARG A 131 26.72 9.60 -18.35
C ARG A 131 27.71 8.44 -18.34
N GLN A 132 28.11 7.92 -17.18
CA GLN A 132 29.04 6.79 -17.09
C GLN A 132 28.40 5.48 -17.54
N ILE A 133 27.11 5.28 -17.23
CA ILE A 133 26.30 4.16 -17.71
C ILE A 133 26.13 4.28 -19.22
N ASP A 134 25.74 5.45 -19.73
CA ASP A 134 25.62 5.71 -21.17
C ASP A 134 26.96 5.48 -21.89
N GLN A 135 28.08 5.92 -21.31
CA GLN A 135 29.42 5.68 -21.86
C GLN A 135 29.80 4.20 -21.86
N THR A 136 29.42 3.47 -20.82
CA THR A 136 29.71 2.02 -20.70
C THR A 136 28.87 1.23 -21.70
N LEU A 137 27.60 1.57 -21.86
CA LEU A 137 26.70 0.98 -22.87
C LEU A 137 27.18 1.30 -24.28
N ALA A 138 27.53 2.57 -24.56
CA ALA A 138 28.09 2.97 -25.85
C ALA A 138 29.42 2.26 -26.15
N ALA A 139 30.30 2.08 -25.15
CA ALA A 139 31.54 1.32 -25.30
C ALA A 139 31.30 -0.17 -25.56
N ALA A 140 30.18 -0.71 -25.08
CA ALA A 140 29.72 -2.07 -25.39
C ALA A 140 28.97 -2.16 -26.74
N GLY A 141 28.81 -1.05 -27.47
CA GLY A 141 28.04 -0.99 -28.72
C GLY A 141 26.53 -0.93 -28.54
N ILE A 142 26.05 -0.83 -27.29
CA ILE A 142 24.63 -0.86 -26.92
C ILE A 142 24.09 0.57 -26.97
N GLY A 143 23.40 0.89 -28.05
CA GLY A 143 22.74 2.18 -28.27
C GLY A 143 21.22 2.13 -28.07
N PRO A 144 20.53 3.30 -28.10
CA PRO A 144 19.07 3.34 -28.09
C PRO A 144 18.53 2.68 -29.37
N GLY A 145 18.10 1.42 -29.24
CA GLY A 145 17.69 0.55 -30.35
C GLY A 145 18.38 -0.81 -30.38
N ASP A 146 19.35 -1.06 -29.48
CA ASP A 146 19.99 -2.36 -29.36
C ASP A 146 18.98 -3.46 -28.95
N PRO A 147 18.93 -4.61 -29.63
CA PRO A 147 18.01 -5.70 -29.31
C PRO A 147 18.14 -6.21 -27.87
N SER A 148 19.33 -6.14 -27.27
CA SER A 148 19.59 -6.57 -25.89
C SER A 148 18.86 -5.72 -24.85
N LEU A 149 18.42 -4.51 -25.20
CA LEU A 149 17.64 -3.63 -24.33
C LEU A 149 16.14 -3.98 -24.31
N TYR A 150 15.67 -4.86 -25.21
CA TYR A 150 14.26 -5.26 -25.32
C TYR A 150 14.09 -6.78 -25.41
N PRO A 151 14.58 -7.57 -24.43
CA PRO A 151 14.36 -9.01 -24.42
C PRO A 151 12.86 -9.29 -24.24
N GLY A 152 12.17 -9.71 -25.31
CA GLY A 152 10.75 -10.07 -25.27
C GLY A 152 9.85 -9.44 -26.35
N ARG A 153 10.40 -8.81 -27.39
CA ARG A 153 9.62 -8.35 -28.55
C ARG A 153 9.89 -9.22 -29.79
N ASP A 154 9.40 -10.46 -29.73
CA ASP A 154 9.14 -11.30 -30.90
C ASP A 154 7.63 -11.31 -31.19
#